data_AF-A0A7C4DZH8-F1
#
_entry.id   AF-A0A7C4DZH8-F1
#
_cell.length_a   1.000
_cell.length_b   1.000
_cell.length_c   1.000
_cell.angle_alpha   90.00
_cell.angle_beta   90.00
_cell.angle_gamma   90.00
#
_symmetry.space_group_name_H-M   'P 1'
#
loop_
_entity.id
_entity.type
_entity.pdbx_description
1 polymer ?
#
loop_
_entity_poly.entity_id
_entity_poly.type
_entity_poly.pdbx_seq_one_letter_code
_entity_poly.pdbx_strand_id
1 'polypeptide(L)'
;MLLLCHCVVNVNSRAPGIARWSNVVHPVWDIIKLKNLQFIQLPCPETVYLGLRRWWFVKEQYSNVLFRELCRKMAIGISEILVENKIREFKLIGLGISPSCGYRETQSDPSWGGRPREIDTESDITSGSGVLIEALDKIFREYGFIFKIYDLPPSLIYPDERTGIKKYPRSFEDSVKELFEFLEFDYELSKLHEYSKDVDSDIRSRKILICPSEILSEKFETIEEYIRNKYGLILIPKSDNLTPQKEELVNMFAMQVENHLEVGHHIELYRY
;
A
#
# COMPACT_ATOMS: atom_id res chain seq x y z
N MET A 1 19.22 -12.25 29.00
CA MET A 1 17.90 -11.65 28.71
C MET A 1 17.42 -12.09 27.34
N LEU A 2 16.11 -12.11 27.10
CA LEU A 2 15.50 -12.43 25.81
C LEU A 2 14.93 -11.18 25.12
N LEU A 3 14.91 -11.19 23.80
CA LEU A 3 14.06 -10.33 22.97
C LEU A 3 13.05 -11.25 22.29
N LEU A 4 11.75 -10.92 22.32
CA LEU A 4 10.71 -11.79 21.80
C LEU A 4 9.96 -11.08 20.68
N CYS A 5 9.83 -11.72 19.51
CA CYS A 5 8.83 -11.28 18.54
C CYS A 5 7.43 -11.35 19.18
N HIS A 6 6.59 -10.36 18.89
CA HIS A 6 5.31 -10.13 19.57
C HIS A 6 4.45 -11.37 19.79
N CYS A 7 4.29 -12.20 18.75
CA CYS A 7 3.39 -13.35 18.82
C CYS A 7 3.86 -14.47 19.74
N VAL A 8 5.10 -14.43 20.26
CA VAL A 8 5.57 -15.39 21.26
C VAL A 8 4.76 -15.25 22.56
N VAL A 9 4.41 -14.03 22.93
CA VAL A 9 3.66 -13.72 24.17
C VAL A 9 2.30 -13.05 23.91
N ASN A 10 1.92 -12.85 22.65
CA ASN A 10 0.57 -12.43 22.27
C ASN A 10 0.20 -12.94 20.85
N VAL A 11 -0.27 -14.18 20.80
CA VAL A 11 -0.64 -14.91 19.59
C VAL A 11 -1.80 -14.27 18.84
N ASN A 12 -2.61 -13.41 19.50
CA ASN A 12 -3.73 -12.70 18.88
C ASN A 12 -3.31 -11.72 17.76
N SER A 13 -2.02 -11.41 17.64
CA SER A 13 -1.48 -10.59 16.54
C SER A 13 -1.15 -11.37 15.27
N ARG A 14 -1.21 -12.72 15.31
CA ARG A 14 -1.07 -13.53 14.11
C ARG A 14 -2.26 -13.30 13.17
N ALA A 15 -2.06 -13.54 11.88
CA ALA A 15 -3.18 -13.55 10.94
C ALA A 15 -4.27 -14.55 11.42
N PRO A 16 -5.55 -14.28 11.15
CA PRO A 16 -6.63 -15.20 11.50
C PRO A 16 -6.41 -16.60 10.91
N GLY A 17 -6.74 -17.64 11.69
CA GLY A 17 -6.71 -19.04 11.24
C GLY A 17 -5.35 -19.75 11.28
N ILE A 18 -4.25 -19.07 11.62
CA ILE A 18 -2.89 -19.67 11.62
C ILE A 18 -2.25 -19.80 13.02
N ALA A 19 -3.03 -19.59 14.09
CA ALA A 19 -2.56 -19.66 15.47
C ALA A 19 -2.74 -21.08 16.03
N ARG A 20 -1.66 -21.67 16.56
CA ARG A 20 -1.71 -22.95 17.28
C ARG A 20 -2.17 -22.80 18.74
N TRP A 21 -1.85 -21.68 19.36
CA TRP A 21 -2.13 -21.40 20.77
C TRP A 21 -3.14 -20.26 20.88
N SER A 22 -3.86 -20.19 22.01
CA SER A 22 -4.91 -19.18 22.23
C SER A 22 -4.38 -17.86 22.76
N ASN A 23 -3.18 -17.81 23.35
CA ASN A 23 -2.65 -16.60 23.99
C ASN A 23 -1.13 -16.44 23.82
N VAL A 24 -0.32 -17.36 24.31
CA VAL A 24 1.16 -17.33 24.28
C VAL A 24 1.67 -18.65 23.71
N VAL A 25 2.91 -18.66 23.25
CA VAL A 25 3.61 -19.89 22.90
C VAL A 25 4.03 -20.58 24.21
N HIS A 26 3.15 -21.44 24.72
CA HIS A 26 3.28 -22.05 26.05
C HIS A 26 4.67 -22.64 26.37
N PRO A 27 5.32 -23.41 25.47
CA PRO A 27 6.66 -23.94 25.76
C PRO A 27 7.70 -22.86 26.05
N VAL A 28 7.64 -21.71 25.34
CA VAL A 28 8.57 -20.60 25.58
C VAL A 28 8.22 -19.90 26.90
N TRP A 29 6.93 -19.66 27.15
CA TRP A 29 6.45 -19.05 28.37
C TRP A 29 6.78 -19.87 29.63
N ASP A 30 6.65 -21.20 29.56
CA ASP A 30 6.96 -22.09 30.68
C ASP A 30 8.45 -22.10 31.00
N ILE A 31 9.33 -22.05 29.99
CA ILE A 31 10.77 -21.88 30.18
C ILE A 31 11.09 -20.52 30.81
N ILE A 32 10.47 -19.44 30.33
CA ILE A 32 10.64 -18.10 30.90
C ILE A 32 10.30 -18.09 32.39
N LYS A 33 9.16 -18.66 32.78
CA LYS A 33 8.75 -18.78 34.20
C LYS A 33 9.72 -19.66 34.99
N LEU A 34 9.99 -20.88 34.52
CA LEU A 34 10.79 -21.87 35.25
C LEU A 34 12.21 -21.38 35.53
N LYS A 35 12.79 -20.60 34.63
CA LYS A 35 14.15 -20.07 34.73
C LYS A 35 14.21 -18.60 35.16
N ASN A 36 13.06 -18.00 35.48
CA ASN A 36 12.93 -16.57 35.81
C ASN A 36 13.67 -15.66 34.81
N LEU A 37 13.45 -15.90 33.51
CA LEU A 37 14.15 -15.16 32.45
C LEU A 37 13.53 -13.78 32.25
N GLN A 38 14.37 -12.75 32.23
CA GLN A 38 13.97 -11.42 31.79
C GLN A 38 13.83 -11.37 30.26
N PHE A 39 12.85 -10.63 29.77
CA PHE A 39 12.64 -10.42 28.34
C PHE A 39 12.09 -9.03 28.00
N ILE A 40 12.34 -8.57 26.76
CA ILE A 40 11.70 -7.42 26.12
C ILE A 40 10.87 -7.93 24.94
N GLN A 41 9.62 -7.50 24.83
CA GLN A 41 8.75 -7.82 23.70
C GLN A 41 8.91 -6.77 22.59
N LEU A 42 9.16 -7.24 21.37
CA LEU A 42 9.13 -6.41 20.16
C LEU A 42 7.67 -6.18 19.71
N PRO A 43 7.31 -5.01 19.18
CA PRO A 43 6.03 -4.83 18.51
C PRO A 43 5.87 -5.75 17.30
N CYS A 44 4.62 -6.04 16.89
CA CYS A 44 4.35 -6.82 15.68
C CYS A 44 4.34 -5.88 14.46
N PRO A 45 5.33 -5.92 13.55
CA PRO A 45 5.36 -5.01 12.40
C PRO A 45 4.18 -5.24 11.46
N GLU A 46 3.73 -6.48 11.30
CA GLU A 46 2.56 -6.83 10.47
C GLU A 46 1.26 -6.20 11.03
N THR A 47 1.08 -6.19 12.35
CA THR A 47 -0.09 -5.57 12.99
C THR A 47 -0.01 -4.05 12.92
N VAL A 48 1.19 -3.47 13.06
CA VAL A 48 1.38 -2.01 12.96
C VAL A 48 1.14 -1.53 11.53
N TYR A 49 1.57 -2.30 10.54
CA TYR A 49 1.46 -1.92 9.13
C TYR A 49 0.08 -2.18 8.51
N LEU A 50 -0.54 -3.33 8.79
CA LEU A 50 -1.81 -3.74 8.15
C LEU A 50 -3.00 -3.83 9.11
N GLY A 51 -2.78 -3.76 10.42
CA GLY A 51 -3.79 -4.12 11.41
C GLY A 51 -4.07 -5.62 11.52
N LEU A 52 -5.14 -5.98 12.23
CA LEU A 52 -5.50 -7.38 12.51
C LEU A 52 -6.45 -8.00 11.48
N ARG A 53 -7.14 -7.18 10.68
CA ARG A 53 -8.05 -7.63 9.61
C ARG A 53 -7.27 -7.92 8.32
N ARG A 54 -6.27 -8.79 8.42
CA ARG A 54 -5.36 -9.17 7.33
C ARG A 54 -5.42 -10.67 7.07
N TRP A 55 -4.97 -11.10 5.90
CA TRP A 55 -4.71 -12.51 5.58
C TRP A 55 -3.21 -12.79 5.62
N TRP A 56 -2.80 -14.03 5.34
CA TRP A 56 -1.38 -14.39 5.35
C TRP A 56 -0.67 -13.81 4.13
N PHE A 57 0.32 -12.94 4.37
CA PHE A 57 1.14 -12.36 3.32
C PHE A 57 2.44 -13.15 3.16
N VAL A 58 3.08 -13.03 2.01
CA VAL A 58 4.46 -13.50 1.78
C VAL A 58 5.47 -12.34 1.93
N LYS A 59 6.76 -12.67 1.93
CA LYS A 59 7.85 -11.70 2.07
C LYS A 59 7.73 -10.56 1.07
N GLU A 60 7.37 -10.84 -0.18
CA GLU A 60 7.29 -9.85 -1.26
C GLU A 60 6.24 -8.77 -0.98
N GLN A 61 5.09 -9.13 -0.39
CA GLN A 61 4.06 -8.16 -0.04
C GLN A 61 4.48 -7.25 1.14
N TYR A 62 5.28 -7.77 2.07
CA TYR A 62 5.88 -6.98 3.15
C TYR A 62 7.20 -6.31 2.76
N SER A 63 7.87 -6.74 1.70
CA SER A 63 9.16 -6.21 1.28
C SER A 63 9.00 -4.93 0.45
N ASN A 64 8.02 -4.09 0.81
CA ASN A 64 7.89 -2.75 0.25
C ASN A 64 8.63 -1.73 1.14
N VAL A 65 8.93 -0.59 0.56
CA VAL A 65 9.77 0.44 1.19
C VAL A 65 9.16 0.96 2.51
N LEU A 66 7.83 1.14 2.60
CA LEU A 66 7.16 1.63 3.82
C LEU A 66 7.27 0.63 4.98
N PHE A 67 7.09 -0.66 4.71
CA PHE A 67 7.21 -1.69 5.74
C PHE A 67 8.66 -1.89 6.19
N ARG A 68 9.63 -1.82 5.27
CA ARG A 68 11.06 -1.85 5.61
C ARG A 68 11.43 -0.68 6.50
N GLU A 69 10.97 0.52 6.18
CA GLU A 69 11.23 1.72 7.00
C GLU A 69 10.58 1.62 8.38
N LEU A 70 9.35 1.09 8.47
CA LEU A 70 8.71 0.77 9.74
C LEU A 70 9.57 -0.19 10.59
N CYS A 71 10.06 -1.28 9.98
CA CYS A 71 10.90 -2.25 10.68
C CYS A 71 12.23 -1.63 11.12
N ARG A 72 12.84 -0.77 10.29
CA ARG A 72 14.07 -0.03 10.61
C ARG A 72 13.87 0.88 11.81
N LYS A 73 12.82 1.71 11.80
CA LYS A 73 12.47 2.61 12.93
C LYS A 73 12.23 1.81 14.22
N MET A 74 11.53 0.68 14.14
CA MET A 74 11.30 -0.22 15.27
C MET A 74 12.61 -0.82 15.81
N ALA A 75 13.51 -1.26 14.94
CA ALA A 75 14.80 -1.81 15.33
C ALA A 75 15.71 -0.77 16.00
N ILE A 76 15.70 0.47 15.50
CA ILE A 76 16.43 1.60 16.10
C ILE A 76 15.90 1.88 17.52
N GLY A 77 14.58 2.06 17.67
CA GLY A 77 13.99 2.38 18.98
C GLY A 77 14.23 1.29 20.03
N ILE A 78 14.17 0.01 19.64
CA ILE A 78 14.52 -1.09 20.54
C ILE A 78 16.02 -1.10 20.89
N SER A 79 16.89 -0.74 19.94
CA SER A 79 18.33 -0.64 20.19
C SER A 79 18.65 0.47 21.19
N GLU A 80 17.97 1.61 21.13
CA GLU A 80 18.12 2.69 22.11
C GLU A 80 17.75 2.23 23.53
N ILE A 81 16.63 1.53 23.68
CA ILE A 81 16.20 0.95 24.97
C ILE A 81 17.24 -0.04 25.52
N LEU A 82 17.78 -0.92 24.66
CA LEU A 82 18.83 -1.85 25.04
C LEU A 82 20.10 -1.12 25.48
N VAL A 83 20.46 -0.05 24.76
CA VAL A 83 21.63 0.77 25.05
C VAL A 83 21.52 1.44 26.42
N GLU A 84 20.39 2.10 26.67
CA GLU A 84 20.07 2.82 27.91
C GLU A 84 20.13 1.90 29.13
N ASN A 85 19.56 0.70 29.00
CA ASN A 85 19.55 -0.31 30.06
C ASN A 85 20.85 -1.11 30.16
N LYS A 86 21.93 -0.67 29.49
CA LYS A 86 23.26 -1.30 29.48
C LYS A 86 23.24 -2.76 29.04
N ILE A 87 22.26 -3.15 28.22
CA ILE A 87 22.19 -4.48 27.63
C ILE A 87 23.00 -4.45 26.33
N ARG A 88 23.96 -5.35 26.22
CA ARG A 88 24.69 -5.64 24.97
C ARG A 88 24.53 -7.08 24.50
N GLU A 89 24.04 -7.95 25.37
CA GLU A 89 23.87 -9.38 25.09
C GLU A 89 22.44 -9.84 25.39
N PHE A 90 21.78 -10.41 24.39
CA PHE A 90 20.43 -10.95 24.49
C PHE A 90 20.22 -12.08 23.48
N LYS A 91 19.18 -12.89 23.69
CA LYS A 91 18.74 -13.92 22.74
C LYS A 91 17.42 -13.51 22.11
N LEU A 92 17.38 -13.36 20.79
CA LEU A 92 16.16 -13.05 20.05
C LEU A 92 15.39 -14.33 19.70
N ILE A 93 14.09 -14.37 20.02
CA ILE A 93 13.17 -15.44 19.63
C ILE A 93 12.27 -14.93 18.50
N GLY A 94 12.60 -15.35 17.28
CA GLY A 94 11.80 -15.13 16.07
C GLY A 94 10.66 -16.14 15.91
N LEU A 95 9.91 -16.00 14.82
CA LEU A 95 8.81 -16.89 14.44
C LEU A 95 9.18 -17.51 13.09
N GLY A 96 9.56 -18.79 13.08
CA GLY A 96 9.93 -19.50 11.85
C GLY A 96 8.87 -19.35 10.75
N ILE A 97 9.33 -19.35 9.50
CA ILE A 97 8.57 -19.15 8.25
C ILE A 97 7.80 -17.82 8.12
N SER A 98 7.69 -17.00 9.17
CA SER A 98 7.03 -15.69 9.07
C SER A 98 7.74 -14.80 8.03
N PRO A 99 6.99 -14.07 7.20
CA PRO A 99 7.55 -13.15 6.23
C PRO A 99 8.24 -11.94 6.88
N SER A 100 7.90 -11.59 8.13
CA SER A 100 8.55 -10.49 8.87
C SER A 100 9.48 -10.96 10.01
N CYS A 101 9.21 -12.11 10.63
CA CYS A 101 9.90 -12.56 11.85
C CYS A 101 10.61 -13.92 11.69
N GLY A 102 10.64 -14.48 10.48
CA GLY A 102 11.39 -15.70 10.15
C GLY A 102 12.89 -15.44 10.07
N TYR A 103 13.69 -16.36 10.63
CA TYR A 103 15.16 -16.27 10.60
C TYR A 103 15.79 -17.30 9.67
N ARG A 104 15.45 -18.60 9.83
CA ARG A 104 16.03 -19.67 9.02
C ARG A 104 15.38 -19.78 7.65
N GLU A 105 14.06 -19.61 7.62
CA GLU A 105 13.20 -19.72 6.45
C GLU A 105 12.08 -18.70 6.57
N THR A 106 11.51 -18.32 5.42
CA THR A 106 10.47 -17.31 5.29
C THR A 106 9.56 -17.64 4.11
N GLN A 107 8.26 -17.44 4.25
CA GLN A 107 7.29 -17.62 3.15
C GLN A 107 7.56 -16.57 2.07
N SER A 108 7.78 -17.01 0.84
CA SER A 108 8.16 -16.17 -0.31
C SER A 108 7.56 -16.76 -1.58
N ASP A 109 6.92 -15.91 -2.36
CA ASP A 109 6.37 -16.23 -3.69
C ASP A 109 6.20 -14.92 -4.49
N PRO A 110 7.06 -14.66 -5.50
CA PRO A 110 6.98 -13.46 -6.33
C PRO A 110 5.70 -13.32 -7.16
N SER A 111 4.97 -14.42 -7.40
CA SER A 111 3.69 -14.40 -8.12
C SER A 111 2.49 -14.08 -7.21
N TRP A 112 2.71 -14.05 -5.89
CA TRP A 112 1.67 -13.88 -4.89
C TRP A 112 1.29 -12.40 -4.71
N GLY A 113 0.24 -11.97 -5.42
CA GLY A 113 -0.21 -10.57 -5.48
C GLY A 113 -1.60 -10.27 -4.90
N GLY A 114 -2.35 -11.28 -4.45
CA GLY A 114 -3.76 -11.19 -3.98
C GLY A 114 -4.69 -12.08 -4.82
N ARG A 115 -5.86 -12.56 -4.40
CA ARG A 115 -6.72 -12.41 -3.21
C ARG A 115 -6.95 -13.80 -2.55
N PRO A 116 -7.24 -13.89 -1.24
CA PRO A 116 -7.68 -15.16 -0.63
C PRO A 116 -9.06 -15.64 -1.15
N ARG A 117 -9.88 -14.74 -1.74
CA ARG A 117 -11.09 -15.01 -2.55
C ARG A 117 -11.53 -13.77 -3.33
N GLU A 118 -12.40 -13.93 -4.32
CA GLU A 118 -13.05 -12.80 -5.01
C GLU A 118 -14.02 -12.04 -4.11
N ILE A 119 -14.19 -10.74 -4.37
CA ILE A 119 -15.18 -9.89 -3.68
C ILE A 119 -16.50 -10.09 -4.41
N ASP A 120 -17.54 -10.47 -3.69
CA ASP A 120 -18.90 -10.49 -4.23
C ASP A 120 -19.43 -9.05 -4.31
N THR A 121 -19.58 -8.54 -5.52
CA THR A 121 -20.03 -7.15 -5.77
C THR A 121 -21.49 -6.92 -5.39
N GLU A 122 -22.25 -7.97 -5.07
CA GLU A 122 -23.62 -7.87 -4.57
C GLU A 122 -23.72 -7.87 -3.05
N SER A 123 -22.86 -8.65 -2.37
CA SER A 123 -22.97 -8.89 -0.92
C SER A 123 -21.85 -8.28 -0.06
N ASP A 124 -20.65 -8.09 -0.60
CA ASP A 124 -19.48 -7.56 0.10
C ASP A 124 -19.31 -6.03 -0.08
N ILE A 125 -20.33 -5.34 -0.61
CA ILE A 125 -20.33 -3.88 -0.81
C ILE A 125 -21.31 -3.20 0.16
N THR A 126 -20.80 -2.23 0.91
CA THR A 126 -21.60 -1.39 1.80
C THR A 126 -21.58 0.08 1.38
N SER A 127 -22.54 0.85 1.87
CA SER A 127 -22.53 2.30 1.71
C SER A 127 -21.51 2.93 2.66
N GLY A 128 -20.67 3.82 2.15
CA GLY A 128 -19.67 4.54 2.93
C GLY A 128 -18.52 5.03 2.03
N SER A 129 -17.60 5.78 2.62
CA SER A 129 -16.41 6.28 1.93
C SER A 129 -15.20 5.41 2.26
N GLY A 130 -14.22 5.36 1.35
CA GLY A 130 -12.91 4.79 1.69
C GLY A 130 -12.19 5.65 2.74
N VAL A 131 -11.33 5.04 3.56
CA VAL A 131 -10.66 5.70 4.70
C VAL A 131 -9.93 6.99 4.30
N LEU A 132 -9.27 7.01 3.13
CA LEU A 132 -8.61 8.22 2.64
C LEU A 132 -9.63 9.34 2.34
N ILE A 133 -10.74 9.01 1.68
CA ILE A 133 -11.78 9.98 1.34
C ILE A 133 -12.43 10.54 2.61
N GLU A 134 -12.67 9.71 3.62
CA GLU A 134 -13.15 10.16 4.93
C GLU A 134 -12.18 11.16 5.58
N ALA A 135 -10.88 10.85 5.55
CA ALA A 135 -9.85 11.73 6.09
C ALA A 135 -9.75 13.05 5.29
N LEU A 136 -9.75 12.98 3.97
CA LEU A 136 -9.70 14.16 3.10
C LEU A 136 -10.92 15.05 3.30
N ASP A 137 -12.14 14.49 3.31
CA ASP A 137 -13.35 15.28 3.50
C ASP A 137 -13.32 16.02 4.83
N LYS A 138 -12.94 15.33 5.91
CA LYS A 138 -12.80 15.94 7.23
C LYS A 138 -11.76 17.06 7.23
N ILE A 139 -10.52 16.76 6.82
CA ILE A 139 -9.42 17.72 6.89
C ILE A 139 -9.65 18.91 5.96
N PHE A 140 -10.16 18.69 4.74
CA PHE A 140 -10.38 19.79 3.82
C PHE A 140 -11.45 20.77 4.33
N ARG A 141 -12.50 20.25 4.98
CA ARG A 141 -13.50 21.10 5.67
C ARG A 141 -12.90 21.87 6.84
N GLU A 142 -12.04 21.25 7.64
CA GLU A 142 -11.34 21.92 8.75
C GLU A 142 -10.48 23.09 8.27
N TYR A 143 -9.89 22.98 7.07
CA TYR A 143 -9.13 24.06 6.43
C TYR A 143 -10.01 25.09 5.69
N GLY A 144 -11.33 24.91 5.66
CA GLY A 144 -12.27 25.83 5.02
C GLY A 144 -12.32 25.72 3.49
N PHE A 145 -11.83 24.61 2.90
CA PHE A 145 -11.96 24.39 1.46
C PHE A 145 -13.41 24.11 1.08
N ILE A 146 -13.81 24.66 -0.08
CA ILE A 146 -15.08 24.34 -0.74
C ILE A 146 -14.74 23.37 -1.88
N PHE A 147 -15.23 22.14 -1.81
CA PHE A 147 -14.91 21.08 -2.76
C PHE A 147 -16.10 20.16 -2.99
N LYS A 148 -16.07 19.44 -4.12
CA LYS A 148 -16.99 18.34 -4.44
C LYS A 148 -16.15 17.07 -4.58
N ILE A 149 -16.69 15.91 -4.19
CA ILE A 149 -16.04 14.60 -4.37
C ILE A 149 -16.78 13.86 -5.49
N TYR A 150 -16.00 13.24 -6.37
CA TYR A 150 -16.47 12.29 -7.39
C TYR A 150 -15.53 11.10 -7.42
N ASP A 151 -16.09 9.90 -7.41
CA ASP A 151 -15.36 8.66 -7.66
C ASP A 151 -15.76 8.09 -9.04
N LEU A 152 -14.78 7.57 -9.76
CA LEU A 152 -15.02 7.01 -11.08
C LEU A 152 -15.95 5.79 -10.98
N PRO A 153 -17.02 5.72 -11.79
CA PRO A 153 -17.88 4.55 -11.84
C PRO A 153 -17.11 3.27 -12.18
N PRO A 154 -17.48 2.11 -11.61
CA PRO A 154 -16.82 0.82 -11.84
C PRO A 154 -16.64 0.47 -13.32
N SER A 155 -17.60 0.81 -14.19
CA SER A 155 -17.51 0.52 -15.63
C SER A 155 -16.40 1.28 -16.36
N LEU A 156 -15.81 2.32 -15.76
CA LEU A 156 -14.65 3.03 -16.33
C LEU A 156 -13.30 2.42 -15.91
N ILE A 157 -13.27 1.65 -14.82
CA ILE A 157 -12.02 1.24 -14.17
C ILE A 157 -11.89 -0.28 -13.94
N TYR A 158 -12.97 -1.03 -14.17
CA TYR A 158 -13.02 -2.48 -14.00
C TYR A 158 -13.65 -3.19 -15.21
N PRO A 159 -13.41 -4.51 -15.36
CA PRO A 159 -14.10 -5.35 -16.34
C PRO A 159 -15.59 -5.39 -16.11
N ASP A 160 -16.34 -5.70 -17.18
CA ASP A 160 -17.79 -5.87 -17.15
C ASP A 160 -18.23 -6.79 -15.98
N GLU A 161 -17.53 -7.89 -15.70
CA GLU A 161 -17.89 -8.82 -14.60
C GLU A 161 -17.83 -8.20 -13.19
N ARG A 162 -17.13 -7.08 -13.00
CA ARG A 162 -16.94 -6.41 -11.70
C ARG A 162 -17.81 -5.15 -11.56
N THR A 163 -18.73 -4.90 -12.49
CA THR A 163 -19.55 -3.67 -12.55
C THR A 163 -20.93 -3.76 -11.90
N GLY A 164 -21.30 -4.91 -11.29
CA GLY A 164 -22.62 -5.20 -10.70
C GLY A 164 -23.08 -4.34 -9.50
N ILE A 165 -22.55 -3.12 -9.34
CA ILE A 165 -22.72 -2.26 -8.17
C ILE A 165 -23.92 -1.33 -8.35
N LYS A 166 -24.84 -1.36 -7.38
CA LYS A 166 -26.19 -0.76 -7.51
C LYS A 166 -26.23 0.78 -7.59
N LYS A 167 -25.18 1.49 -7.18
CA LYS A 167 -25.17 2.96 -7.01
C LYS A 167 -24.54 3.74 -8.16
N TYR A 168 -23.90 3.07 -9.11
CA TYR A 168 -23.19 3.71 -10.21
C TYR A 168 -23.89 3.41 -11.55
N PRO A 169 -23.64 4.21 -12.59
CA PRO A 169 -24.08 3.85 -13.93
C PRO A 169 -23.50 2.50 -14.35
N ARG A 170 -24.32 1.73 -15.07
CA ARG A 170 -23.98 0.35 -15.45
C ARG A 170 -23.25 0.24 -16.78
N SER A 171 -23.34 1.27 -17.62
CA SER A 171 -22.72 1.29 -18.93
C SER A 171 -21.46 2.17 -18.90
N PHE A 172 -20.51 1.88 -19.79
CA PHE A 172 -19.35 2.76 -19.98
C PHE A 172 -19.80 4.17 -20.41
N GLU A 173 -20.74 4.26 -21.34
CA GLU A 173 -21.25 5.53 -21.88
C GLU A 173 -21.86 6.44 -20.81
N ASP A 174 -22.77 5.90 -20.00
CA ASP A 174 -23.43 6.67 -18.94
C ASP A 174 -22.44 7.12 -17.86
N SER A 175 -21.42 6.29 -17.58
CA SER A 175 -20.36 6.66 -16.64
C SER A 175 -19.46 7.78 -17.16
N VAL A 176 -19.19 7.84 -18.48
CA VAL A 176 -18.45 8.98 -19.04
C VAL A 176 -19.31 10.24 -19.04
N LYS A 177 -20.61 10.14 -19.34
CA LYS A 177 -21.55 11.29 -19.23
C LYS A 177 -21.57 11.85 -17.81
N GLU A 178 -21.71 11.00 -16.80
CA GLU A 178 -21.70 11.43 -15.39
C GLU A 178 -20.38 12.13 -15.01
N LEU A 179 -19.24 11.58 -15.45
CA LEU A 179 -17.93 12.21 -15.21
C LEU A 179 -17.85 13.59 -15.88
N PHE A 180 -18.33 13.72 -17.12
CA PHE A 180 -18.26 14.97 -17.87
C PHE A 180 -19.19 16.03 -17.27
N GLU A 181 -20.39 15.64 -16.83
CA GLU A 181 -21.28 16.51 -16.07
C GLU A 181 -20.62 17.00 -14.77
N PHE A 182 -19.96 16.11 -14.02
CA PHE A 182 -19.22 16.49 -12.81
C PHE A 182 -18.08 17.47 -13.09
N LEU A 183 -17.39 17.30 -14.21
CA LEU A 183 -16.28 18.16 -14.65
C LEU A 183 -16.72 19.41 -15.42
N GLU A 184 -18.03 19.66 -15.54
CA GLU A 184 -18.59 20.81 -16.27
C GLU A 184 -18.15 20.85 -17.75
N PHE A 185 -18.12 19.69 -18.42
CA PHE A 185 -17.72 19.52 -19.82
C PHE A 185 -18.84 18.91 -20.67
N ASP A 186 -19.01 19.38 -21.91
CA ASP A 186 -20.03 18.87 -22.84
C ASP A 186 -19.64 17.52 -23.46
N TYR A 187 -20.53 16.53 -23.37
CA TYR A 187 -20.27 15.17 -23.86
C TYR A 187 -20.55 14.99 -25.35
N GLU A 188 -19.51 14.70 -26.14
CA GLU A 188 -19.60 14.32 -27.56
C GLU A 188 -18.98 12.92 -27.81
N LEU A 189 -19.83 11.91 -28.01
CA LEU A 189 -19.45 10.50 -28.23
C LEU A 189 -18.42 10.27 -29.33
N SER A 190 -18.46 11.05 -30.40
CA SER A 190 -17.61 10.86 -31.59
C SER A 190 -16.11 11.07 -31.34
N LYS A 191 -15.74 11.58 -30.17
CA LYS A 191 -14.35 11.90 -29.80
C LYS A 191 -13.70 10.88 -28.86
N LEU A 192 -14.43 9.89 -28.35
CA LEU A 192 -13.87 8.87 -27.47
C LEU A 192 -13.28 7.72 -28.30
N HIS A 193 -12.04 7.33 -27.99
CA HIS A 193 -11.35 6.22 -28.64
C HIS A 193 -12.00 4.87 -28.28
N GLU A 194 -11.78 3.85 -29.11
CA GLU A 194 -12.13 2.47 -28.75
C GLU A 194 -11.23 1.97 -27.61
N TYR A 195 -11.83 1.54 -26.51
CA TYR A 195 -11.11 0.96 -25.36
C TYR A 195 -11.05 -0.57 -25.50
N SER A 196 -9.86 -1.15 -25.36
CA SER A 196 -9.65 -2.61 -25.39
C SER A 196 -10.28 -3.30 -24.17
N LYS A 197 -10.91 -4.47 -24.37
CA LYS A 197 -11.62 -5.25 -23.33
C LYS A 197 -10.77 -6.30 -22.59
N ASP A 198 -9.46 -6.35 -22.77
CA ASP A 198 -8.66 -7.47 -22.24
C ASP A 198 -8.48 -7.38 -20.72
N VAL A 199 -8.97 -8.38 -19.97
CA VAL A 199 -8.84 -8.35 -18.50
C VAL A 199 -8.39 -9.64 -17.79
N ASP A 200 -8.14 -10.70 -18.55
CA ASP A 200 -7.65 -11.96 -18.01
C ASP A 200 -6.10 -12.03 -17.90
N SER A 201 -5.40 -10.93 -18.22
CA SER A 201 -3.94 -10.86 -18.13
C SER A 201 -3.46 -9.55 -17.49
N ASP A 202 -2.26 -9.56 -16.91
CA ASP A 202 -1.62 -8.33 -16.42
C ASP A 202 -1.22 -7.44 -17.61
N ILE A 203 -2.16 -6.58 -18.04
CA ILE A 203 -1.99 -5.66 -19.18
C ILE A 203 -1.17 -4.40 -18.84
N ARG A 204 -0.71 -4.25 -17.59
CA ARG A 204 0.07 -3.06 -17.19
C ARG A 204 1.36 -3.02 -18.00
N SER A 205 1.65 -1.86 -18.56
CA SER A 205 2.85 -1.66 -19.39
C SER A 205 4.16 -1.83 -18.60
N ARG A 206 4.11 -1.63 -17.28
CA ARG A 206 5.28 -1.59 -16.38
C ARG A 206 6.30 -0.52 -16.78
N LYS A 207 5.88 0.49 -17.54
CA LYS A 207 6.68 1.64 -17.96
C LYS A 207 6.21 2.89 -17.25
N ILE A 208 7.13 3.67 -16.70
CA ILE A 208 6.84 4.87 -15.92
C ILE A 208 7.78 5.99 -16.36
N LEU A 209 7.23 7.13 -16.73
CA LEU A 209 7.95 8.37 -16.94
C LEU A 209 7.86 9.21 -15.65
N ILE A 210 8.98 9.69 -15.15
CA ILE A 210 9.04 10.65 -14.06
C ILE A 210 9.40 12.01 -14.64
N CYS A 211 8.60 13.03 -14.35
CA CYS A 211 8.87 14.39 -14.81
C CYS A 211 8.32 15.45 -13.85
N PRO A 212 8.84 16.68 -13.90
CA PRO A 212 8.26 17.80 -13.16
C PRO A 212 6.84 18.10 -13.64
N SER A 213 5.93 18.50 -12.76
CA SER A 213 4.52 18.73 -13.13
C SER A 213 4.33 19.80 -14.20
N GLU A 214 5.24 20.76 -14.31
CA GLU A 214 5.15 21.91 -15.22
C GLU A 214 5.26 21.48 -16.69
N ILE A 215 5.93 20.34 -16.94
CA ILE A 215 6.17 19.84 -18.28
C ILE A 215 4.88 19.52 -19.04
N LEU A 216 3.80 19.22 -18.31
CA LEU A 216 2.47 19.00 -18.90
C LEU A 216 2.00 20.22 -19.68
N SER A 217 2.33 21.43 -19.22
CA SER A 217 1.94 22.67 -19.89
C SER A 217 2.92 23.10 -20.99
N GLU A 218 4.22 22.80 -20.80
CA GLU A 218 5.29 23.26 -21.70
C GLU A 218 5.54 22.33 -22.89
N LYS A 219 5.34 21.01 -22.69
CA LYS A 219 5.70 19.95 -23.65
C LYS A 219 4.63 18.85 -23.70
N PHE A 220 3.36 19.26 -23.75
CA PHE A 220 2.21 18.36 -23.77
C PHE A 220 2.33 17.26 -24.83
N GLU A 221 2.67 17.62 -26.08
CA GLU A 221 2.84 16.67 -27.19
C GLU A 221 3.86 15.56 -26.89
N THR A 222 4.96 15.91 -26.22
CA THR A 222 5.99 14.94 -25.82
C THR A 222 5.44 13.99 -24.76
N ILE A 223 4.71 14.50 -23.76
CA ILE A 223 4.07 13.66 -22.75
C ILE A 223 3.00 12.75 -23.38
N GLU A 224 2.23 13.28 -24.32
CA GLU A 224 1.23 12.52 -25.06
C GLU A 224 1.86 11.37 -25.85
N GLU A 225 3.04 11.58 -26.45
CA GLU A 225 3.81 10.52 -27.09
C GLU A 225 4.22 9.41 -26.09
N TYR A 226 4.69 9.74 -24.90
CA TYR A 226 4.98 8.74 -23.86
C TYR A 226 3.73 7.95 -23.45
N ILE A 227 2.59 8.63 -23.28
CA ILE A 227 1.30 7.99 -22.97
C ILE A 227 0.88 7.05 -24.11
N ARG A 228 0.99 7.48 -25.38
CA ARG A 228 0.75 6.62 -26.55
C ARG A 228 1.66 5.39 -26.57
N ASN A 229 2.89 5.54 -26.06
CA ASN A 229 3.85 4.45 -25.85
C ASN A 229 3.63 3.66 -24.54
N LYS A 230 2.46 3.84 -23.91
CA LYS A 230 1.97 3.16 -22.70
C LYS A 230 2.74 3.48 -21.42
N TYR A 231 3.42 4.61 -21.32
CA TYR A 231 4.04 5.02 -20.06
C TYR A 231 2.98 5.54 -19.08
N GLY A 232 3.04 5.10 -17.83
CA GLY A 232 2.43 5.81 -16.71
C GLY A 232 3.29 7.01 -16.31
N LEU A 233 2.73 7.95 -15.53
CA LEU A 233 3.45 9.16 -15.12
C LEU A 233 3.63 9.22 -13.60
N ILE A 234 4.79 9.68 -13.14
CA ILE A 234 5.02 10.21 -11.79
C ILE A 234 5.40 11.68 -11.96
N LEU A 235 4.48 12.56 -11.58
CA LEU A 235 4.65 14.01 -11.71
C LEU A 235 5.12 14.58 -10.37
N ILE A 236 6.34 15.12 -10.35
CA ILE A 236 6.91 15.71 -9.15
C ILE A 236 6.62 17.21 -9.14
N PRO A 237 5.93 17.74 -8.11
CA PRO A 237 5.62 19.16 -8.04
C PRO A 237 6.88 19.99 -7.82
N LYS A 238 6.99 21.13 -8.51
CA LYS A 238 8.03 22.12 -8.22
C LYS A 238 7.81 22.74 -6.84
N SER A 239 8.90 23.03 -6.15
CA SER A 239 8.89 23.84 -4.93
C SER A 239 10.08 24.79 -4.90
N ASP A 240 9.83 26.06 -4.61
CA ASP A 240 10.88 27.09 -4.53
C ASP A 240 11.58 27.15 -3.15
N ASN A 241 11.12 26.35 -2.18
CA ASN A 241 11.80 26.15 -0.90
C ASN A 241 11.59 24.72 -0.36
N LEU A 242 12.49 24.26 0.51
CA LEU A 242 12.43 22.94 1.12
C LEU A 242 12.19 23.07 2.63
N THR A 243 10.94 22.86 3.06
CA THR A 243 10.60 22.73 4.48
C THR A 243 10.65 21.26 4.90
N PRO A 244 10.76 20.93 6.20
CA PRO A 244 10.77 19.53 6.66
C PRO A 244 9.58 18.69 6.14
N GLN A 245 8.40 19.30 6.03
CA GLN A 245 7.21 18.64 5.48
C GLN A 245 7.33 18.38 3.97
N LYS A 246 7.94 19.31 3.22
CA LYS A 246 8.20 19.13 1.79
C LYS A 246 9.32 18.10 1.55
N GLU A 247 10.30 18.04 2.44
CA GLU A 247 11.34 17.01 2.43
C GLU A 247 10.73 15.62 2.65
N GLU A 248 9.78 15.49 3.58
CA GLU A 248 9.04 14.24 3.77
C GLU A 248 8.23 13.86 2.52
N LEU A 249 7.57 14.81 1.86
CA LEU A 249 6.85 14.58 0.60
C LEU A 249 7.79 14.10 -0.52
N VAL A 250 8.96 14.73 -0.68
CA VAL A 250 9.97 14.30 -1.67
C VAL A 250 10.46 12.88 -1.37
N ASN A 251 10.67 12.55 -0.08
CA ASN A 251 11.04 11.20 0.32
C ASN A 251 9.95 10.18 -0.06
N MET A 252 8.66 10.52 0.06
CA MET A 252 7.58 9.64 -0.39
C MET A 252 7.63 9.34 -1.90
N PHE A 253 7.88 10.35 -2.75
CA PHE A 253 8.07 10.14 -4.19
C PHE A 253 9.28 9.24 -4.47
N ALA A 254 10.41 9.47 -3.81
CA ALA A 254 11.60 8.64 -3.96
C ALA A 254 11.31 7.18 -3.57
N MET A 255 10.64 6.96 -2.43
CA MET A 255 10.24 5.63 -1.98
C MET A 255 9.30 4.93 -2.98
N GLN A 256 8.38 5.67 -3.62
CA GLN A 256 7.51 5.11 -4.66
C GLN A 256 8.31 4.65 -5.89
N VAL A 257 9.28 5.45 -6.34
CA VAL A 257 10.18 5.12 -7.45
C VAL A 257 11.00 3.88 -7.12
N GLU A 258 11.56 3.79 -5.92
CA GLU A 258 12.30 2.61 -5.45
C GLU A 258 11.44 1.34 -5.50
N ASN A 259 10.20 1.39 -5.01
CA ASN A 259 9.29 0.24 -5.07
C ASN A 259 9.05 -0.24 -6.50
N HIS A 260 8.92 0.67 -7.47
CA HIS A 260 8.74 0.31 -8.88
C HIS A 260 10.00 -0.34 -9.49
N LEU A 261 11.19 0.16 -9.14
CA LEU A 261 12.46 -0.45 -9.55
C LEU A 261 12.62 -1.86 -8.97
N GLU A 262 12.26 -2.07 -7.70
CA GLU A 262 12.38 -3.37 -7.03
C GLU A 262 11.56 -4.48 -7.70
N VAL A 263 10.41 -4.15 -8.30
CA VAL A 263 9.57 -5.10 -9.03
C VAL A 263 9.88 -5.18 -10.53
N GLY A 264 10.98 -4.56 -10.98
CA GLY A 264 11.48 -4.64 -12.34
C GLY A 264 10.67 -3.80 -13.36
N HIS A 265 9.97 -2.77 -12.91
CA HIS A 265 9.35 -1.82 -13.84
C HIS A 265 10.43 -0.97 -14.54
N HIS A 266 10.16 -0.61 -15.80
CA HIS A 266 10.98 0.32 -16.56
C HIS A 266 10.65 1.76 -16.13
N ILE A 267 11.66 2.49 -15.67
CA ILE A 267 11.53 3.89 -15.25
C ILE A 267 12.39 4.76 -16.15
N GLU A 268 11.79 5.82 -16.68
CA GLU A 268 12.44 6.83 -17.49
C GLU A 268 12.31 8.19 -16.81
N LEU A 269 13.41 8.93 -16.73
CA LEU A 269 13.44 10.30 -16.21
C LEU A 269 13.37 11.25 -17.40
N TYR A 270 12.39 12.14 -17.43
CA TYR A 270 12.38 13.20 -18.44
C TYR A 270 13.60 14.09 -18.28
N ARG A 271 14.41 14.21 -19.34
CA ARG A 271 15.61 15.05 -19.40
C ARG A 271 15.36 16.20 -20.36
N TYR A 272 15.63 17.42 -19.89
CA TYR A 272 15.56 18.66 -20.67
C TYR A 272 16.63 18.73 -21.76
#